data_AF-A0A524EV62-F1
#
_entry.id   AF-A0A524EV62-F1
#
_cell.length_a   1.000
_cell.length_b   1.000
_cell.length_c   1.000
_cell.angle_alpha   90.00
_cell.angle_beta   90.00
_cell.angle_gamma   90.00
#
_symmetry.space_group_name_H-M   'P 1'
#
loop_
_entity.id
_entity.type
_entity.pdbx_description
1 polymer ?
#
loop_
_entity_poly.entity_id
_entity_poly.type
_entity_poly.pdbx_seq_one_letter_code
_entity_poly.pdbx_strand_id
1 'polypeptide(L)'
;IVRSGYGEGIEFRVYKRGADFEKDSARYLIYPVFEGSPIELRDLDKISRVALGSRKDLIVATVDRLSKPIYYSVNKFEIINTIELKEEDYAR
;
A
#
# COMPACT_ATOMS: atom_id res chain seq x y z
N ILE A 1 -6.33 -15.50 5.85
CA ILE A 1 -5.42 -15.90 6.97
C ILE A 1 -4.50 -14.72 7.27
N VAL A 2 -4.19 -14.44 8.54
CA VAL A 2 -3.23 -13.40 8.95
C VAL A 2 -1.94 -14.08 9.42
N ARG A 3 -0.79 -13.59 8.97
CA ARG A 3 0.55 -14.02 9.41
C ARG A 3 1.41 -12.80 9.72
N SER A 4 2.48 -13.01 10.47
CA SER A 4 3.46 -11.96 10.76
C SER A 4 4.10 -11.43 9.48
N GLY A 5 4.35 -10.13 9.47
CA GLY A 5 5.01 -9.37 8.43
C GLY A 5 6.49 -9.70 8.28
N TYR A 6 7.19 -8.87 7.52
CA TYR A 6 8.63 -9.01 7.28
C TYR A 6 9.49 -8.19 8.24
N GLY A 7 8.87 -7.38 9.12
CA GLY A 7 9.55 -6.33 9.87
C GLY A 7 9.59 -5.01 9.09
N GLU A 8 10.25 -3.98 9.65
CA GLU A 8 10.46 -2.68 8.99
C GLU A 8 9.16 -1.92 8.64
N GLY A 9 8.21 -1.93 9.56
CA GLY A 9 6.91 -1.24 9.41
C GLY A 9 5.81 -2.14 8.84
N ILE A 10 6.11 -3.17 8.05
CA ILE A 10 5.10 -4.13 7.61
C ILE A 10 4.90 -5.19 8.70
N GLU A 11 3.81 -5.05 9.44
CA GLU A 11 3.57 -5.88 10.64
C GLU A 11 2.76 -7.14 10.33
N PHE A 12 1.93 -7.12 9.27
CA PHE A 12 1.13 -8.28 8.89
C PHE A 12 1.10 -8.56 7.40
N ARG A 13 0.89 -9.84 7.09
CA ARG A 13 0.62 -10.38 5.76
C ARG A 13 -0.73 -11.06 5.77
N VAL A 14 -1.60 -10.67 4.84
CA VAL A 14 -2.96 -11.20 4.76
C VAL A 14 -3.18 -11.94 3.46
N TYR A 15 -3.71 -13.15 3.62
CA TYR A 15 -4.03 -14.09 2.56
C TYR A 15 -5.53 -14.10 2.33
N LYS A 16 -5.92 -14.33 1.07
CA LYS A 16 -7.33 -14.49 0.69
C LYS A 16 -7.99 -15.60 1.51
N ARG A 17 -9.32 -15.52 1.63
CA ARG A 17 -10.11 -16.57 2.27
C ARG A 17 -9.93 -17.87 1.49
N GLY A 18 -9.69 -18.98 2.20
CA GLY A 18 -9.47 -20.30 1.60
C GLY A 18 -8.06 -20.57 1.09
N ALA A 19 -7.12 -19.63 1.25
CA ALA A 19 -5.73 -19.83 0.85
C ALA A 19 -5.00 -20.86 1.74
N ASP A 20 -4.15 -21.68 1.14
CA ASP A 20 -3.17 -22.54 1.80
C ASP A 20 -1.88 -21.76 1.98
N PHE A 21 -1.51 -21.41 3.21
CA PHE A 21 -0.37 -20.51 3.46
C PHE A 21 1.00 -21.11 3.09
N GLU A 22 1.08 -22.43 2.86
CA GLU A 22 2.32 -23.09 2.42
C GLU A 22 2.49 -22.99 0.89
N LYS A 23 1.40 -22.87 0.14
CA LYS A 23 1.40 -22.86 -1.33
C LYS A 23 1.07 -21.51 -1.93
N ASP A 24 0.17 -20.78 -1.30
CA ASP A 24 -0.30 -19.48 -1.75
C ASP A 24 0.58 -18.36 -1.20
N SER A 25 0.64 -17.25 -1.93
CA SER A 25 1.33 -16.04 -1.47
C SER A 25 0.35 -15.06 -0.82
N ALA A 26 0.85 -14.30 0.16
CA ALA A 26 0.06 -13.23 0.77
C ALA A 26 -0.37 -12.21 -0.29
N ARG A 27 -1.64 -11.77 -0.23
CA ARG A 27 -2.19 -10.79 -1.16
C ARG A 27 -1.95 -9.36 -0.68
N TYR A 28 -2.06 -9.15 0.63
CA TYR A 28 -1.97 -7.82 1.23
C TYR A 28 -0.82 -7.74 2.23
N LEU A 29 -0.17 -6.58 2.26
CA LEU A 29 0.73 -6.15 3.33
C LEU A 29 0.02 -5.09 4.16
N ILE A 30 0.05 -5.22 5.47
CA ILE A 30 -0.62 -4.29 6.38
C ILE A 30 0.43 -3.43 7.06
N TYR A 31 0.27 -2.11 6.90
CA TYR A 31 1.04 -1.08 7.60
C TYR A 31 0.14 -0.41 8.65
N PRO A 32 0.29 -0.74 9.94
CA PRO A 32 -0.51 -0.13 10.99
C PRO A 32 -0.05 1.30 11.28
N VAL A 33 -1.01 2.20 11.48
CA VAL A 33 -0.77 3.59 11.86
C VAL A 33 -1.65 3.93 13.05
N PHE A 34 -1.05 4.38 14.15
CA PHE A 34 -1.80 4.79 15.33
C PHE A 34 -2.26 6.23 15.17
N GLU A 35 -3.54 6.48 15.41
CA GLU A 35 -4.09 7.83 15.36
C GLU A 35 -3.37 8.75 16.36
N GLY A 36 -3.07 9.98 15.94
CA GLY A 36 -2.28 10.93 16.71
C GLY A 36 -0.76 10.72 16.65
N SER A 37 -0.28 9.67 15.98
CA SER A 37 1.15 9.49 15.70
C SER A 37 1.48 9.96 14.27
N PRO A 38 2.37 10.94 14.09
CA PRO A 38 2.76 11.39 12.76
C PRO A 38 3.48 10.27 12.00
N ILE A 39 3.23 10.19 10.70
CA ILE A 39 3.96 9.31 9.78
C ILE A 39 4.84 10.15 8.86
N GLU A 40 6.08 9.73 8.63
CA GLU A 40 6.92 10.37 7.63
C GLU A 40 6.53 9.89 6.22
N LEU A 41 6.36 10.82 5.28
CA LEU A 41 6.06 10.48 3.88
C LEU A 41 7.15 9.59 3.25
N ARG A 42 8.39 9.76 3.71
CA ARG A 42 9.52 8.92 3.25
C ARG A 42 9.33 7.46 3.63
N ASP A 43 8.77 7.18 4.80
CA ASP A 43 8.54 5.79 5.23
C ASP A 43 7.35 5.18 4.49
N LEU A 44 6.30 5.98 4.23
CA LEU A 44 5.20 5.54 3.38
C LEU A 44 5.67 5.22 1.95
N ASP A 45 6.55 6.04 1.36
CA ASP A 45 7.14 5.76 0.03
C ASP A 45 7.98 4.48 0.03
N LYS A 46 8.84 4.28 1.03
CA LYS A 46 9.64 3.04 1.17
C LYS A 46 8.73 1.80 1.22
N ILE A 47 7.72 1.82 2.08
CA ILE A 47 6.82 0.67 2.27
C ILE A 47 5.96 0.43 1.03
N SER A 48 5.51 1.50 0.37
CA SER A 48 4.81 1.42 -0.92
C SER A 48 5.67 0.73 -1.99
N ARG A 49 6.95 1.09 -2.10
CA ARG A 49 7.89 0.43 -3.02
C ARG A 49 8.09 -1.04 -2.69
N VAL A 50 8.19 -1.40 -1.41
CA VAL A 50 8.31 -2.81 -0.96
C VAL A 50 7.07 -3.62 -1.35
N ALA A 51 5.87 -3.08 -1.14
CA ALA A 51 4.64 -3.74 -1.53
C ALA A 51 4.53 -3.93 -3.04
N LEU A 52 4.80 -2.87 -3.82
CA LEU A 52 4.83 -2.92 -5.28
C LEU A 52 5.85 -3.91 -5.81
N GLY A 53 7.08 -3.88 -5.29
CA GLY A 53 8.17 -4.79 -5.68
C GLY A 53 7.87 -6.25 -5.38
N SER A 54 7.13 -6.52 -4.30
CA SER A 54 6.67 -7.87 -3.94
C SER A 54 5.34 -8.27 -4.59
N ARG A 55 4.78 -7.41 -5.46
CA ARG A 55 3.49 -7.59 -6.16
C ARG A 55 2.33 -7.83 -5.18
N LYS A 56 2.32 -7.10 -4.07
CA LYS A 56 1.29 -7.16 -3.03
C LYS A 56 0.61 -5.81 -2.90
N ASP A 57 -0.65 -5.84 -2.52
CA ASP A 57 -1.41 -4.62 -2.28
C ASP A 57 -1.05 -4.09 -0.88
N LEU A 58 -0.64 -2.82 -0.78
CA LEU A 58 -0.39 -2.17 0.51
C LEU A 58 -1.70 -1.65 1.08
N ILE A 59 -1.99 -2.05 2.31
CA ILE A 59 -3.12 -1.55 3.09
C ILE A 59 -2.59 -0.81 4.30
N VAL A 60 -2.95 0.46 4.44
CA VAL A 60 -2.70 1.24 5.65
C VAL A 60 -3.87 1.03 6.59
N ALA A 61 -3.61 0.52 7.80
CA ALA A 61 -4.62 0.28 8.80
C ALA A 61 -4.48 1.33 9.92
N THR A 62 -5.37 2.32 9.96
CA THR A 62 -5.36 3.32 11.03
C THR A 62 -6.13 2.80 12.22
N VAL A 63 -5.56 2.90 13.42
CA VAL A 63 -6.18 2.42 14.67
C VAL A 63 -6.36 3.60 15.63
N ASP A 64 -7.62 3.88 15.96
CA ASP A 64 -8.00 4.82 17.03
C ASP A 64 -7.84 4.15 18.42
N ARG A 65 -7.73 4.96 19.47
CA ARG A 65 -7.75 4.57 20.88
C ARG A 65 -8.98 3.73 21.25
N LEU A 66 -10.10 3.91 20.54
CA LEU A 66 -11.32 3.11 20.70
C LEU A 66 -11.29 1.77 19.93
N SER A 67 -10.12 1.38 19.39
CA SER A 67 -9.85 0.07 18.77
C SER A 67 -10.71 -0.25 17.54
N LYS A 68 -11.19 0.76 16.81
CA LYS A 68 -11.84 0.58 15.51
C LYS A 68 -10.80 0.80 14.40
N PRO A 69 -10.41 -0.24 13.63
CA PRO A 69 -9.48 -0.07 12.53
C PRO A 69 -10.20 0.44 11.27
N ILE A 70 -9.59 1.41 10.58
CA ILE A 70 -9.98 1.86 9.23
C ILE A 70 -8.89 1.45 8.25
N TYR A 71 -9.27 0.94 7.09
CA TYR A 71 -8.33 0.41 6.10
C TYR A 71 -8.34 1.25 4.83
N TYR A 72 -7.16 1.69 4.41
CA TYR A 72 -6.94 2.45 3.18
C TYR A 72 -6.09 1.63 2.21
N SER A 73 -6.54 1.52 0.96
CA SER A 73 -5.75 0.93 -0.11
C SER A 73 -4.82 1.98 -0.73
N VAL A 74 -3.54 1.65 -0.87
CA VAL A 74 -2.53 2.52 -1.47
C VAL A 74 -2.26 2.09 -2.89
N ASN A 75 -2.44 3.01 -3.84
CA ASN A 75 -2.15 2.79 -5.26
C ASN A 75 -1.15 3.82 -5.75
N LYS A 76 -0.13 3.37 -6.48
CA LYS A 76 0.75 4.26 -7.25
C LYS A 76 -0.01 4.72 -8.48
N PHE A 77 0.02 6.02 -8.74
CA PHE A 77 -0.47 6.61 -9.97
C PHE A 77 0.62 7.47 -10.59
N GLU A 78 0.55 7.65 -11.90
CA GLU A 78 1.44 8.52 -12.66
C GLU A 78 0.58 9.61 -13.27
N ILE A 79 0.94 10.87 -13.02
CA ILE A 79 0.25 12.01 -13.61
C ILE A 79 0.90 12.25 -14.97
N ILE A 80 0.14 12.03 -16.05
CA ILE A 80 0.55 12.38 -17.40
C ILE A 80 0.08 13.81 -17.65
N ASN A 81 0.99 14.72 -17.96
CA ASN A 81 0.67 16.12 -18.21
C ASN A 81 0.34 16.30 -19.70
N THR A 82 -0.94 16.31 -20.06
CA THR A 82 -1.44 16.34 -21.46
C THR A 82 -1.33 17.72 -22.13
N ILE A 83 -0.56 18.66 -21.58
CA ILE A 83 -0.52 20.04 -22.08
C ILE A 83 0.33 20.16 -23.37
N GLU A 84 1.29 19.25 -23.61
CA GLU A 84 2.19 19.31 -24.77
C GLU A 84 1.64 18.65 -26.05
N LEU A 85 0.59 17.82 -25.97
CA LEU A 85 0.08 17.09 -27.12
C LEU A 85 -0.85 17.91 -28.04
N LYS A 86 -1.17 19.16 -27.69
CA LYS A 86 -2.02 20.02 -28.52
C LYS A 86 -1.26 21.01 -29.38
N GLU A 87 -0.02 21.40 -29.04
CA GLU A 87 0.70 22.41 -29.83
C GLU A 87 1.31 21.81 -31.12
N GLU A 88 1.65 20.52 -31.15
CA GLU A 88 2.21 19.87 -32.35
C GLU A 88 1.16 19.57 -33.43
N ASP A 89 -0.13 19.48 -33.09
CA ASP A 89 -1.22 19.23 -34.05
C ASP A 89 -1.72 20.50 -34.76
N TYR A 90 -1.37 21.71 -34.27
CA TYR A 90 -1.66 22.99 -34.97
C TYR A 90 -0.50 23.48 -35.84
N ALA A 91 0.67 22.84 -35.79
CA ALA A 91 1.86 23.21 -36.56
C ALA A 91 2.06 22.37 -37.84
N ARG A 92 1.05 21.57 -38.25
CA ARG A 92 1.01 20.84 -39.53
C ARG A 92 -0.15 21.27 -40.40
#